data_AF-A0A3B5K8Y7-F1
#
_entry.id   AF-A0A3B5K8Y7-F1
#
_cell.length_a   1.000
_cell.length_b   1.000
_cell.length_c   1.000
_cell.angle_alpha   90.00
_cell.angle_beta   90.00
_cell.angle_gamma   90.00
#
_symmetry.space_group_name_H-M   'P 1'
#
loop_
_entity.id
_entity.type
_entity.pdbx_description
1 polymer ?
#
loop_
_entity_poly.entity_id
_entity_poly.type
_entity_poly.pdbx_seq_one_letter_code
_entity_poly.pdbx_strand_id
1 'polypeptide(L)'
;MSFSVCVLGMIITLYQIGRNPANAGMCWLQSQDQKCDMVLMRGVTREECCAGGRLDTAWFNTSLPMNEVSLLGFLGIVACKPCKDTCEGVKCSPGKVCKMKMGRPQCVCSPDCSHISRKHAVCGSDGKSYKDECTLLMARCMGHPDLEVMYQGGCKSKFTRPGPIVPKSGFFTDAFLRRVLLQRGVSGYPHLCDRPDQQRPLRRVPHGPLPRPHAVRTSHLRQRQRHLPQRLPLAPGDLLPRPLHWRPPLRPLQQ
;
A
#
# COMPACT_ATOMS: atom_id res chain seq x y z
N MET A 1 17.12 -63.31 -11.26
CA MET A 1 16.41 -62.50 -12.28
C MET A 1 15.56 -61.39 -11.64
N SER A 2 14.88 -61.63 -10.53
CA SER A 2 13.95 -60.65 -9.91
C SER A 2 14.59 -59.35 -9.39
N PHE A 3 15.85 -59.39 -8.91
CA PHE A 3 16.51 -58.20 -8.35
C PHE A 3 16.83 -57.13 -9.40
N SER A 4 17.20 -57.56 -10.61
CA SER A 4 17.54 -56.65 -11.72
C SER A 4 16.30 -55.92 -12.25
N VAL A 5 15.14 -56.60 -12.24
CA VAL A 5 13.85 -56.02 -12.66
C VAL A 5 13.40 -54.91 -11.69
N CYS A 6 13.59 -55.09 -10.38
CA CYS A 6 13.26 -54.06 -9.38
C CYS A 6 14.15 -52.82 -9.49
N VAL A 7 15.46 -53.00 -9.72
CA VAL A 7 16.39 -51.87 -9.85
C VAL A 7 16.11 -51.05 -11.11
N LEU A 8 15.82 -51.71 -12.24
CA LEU A 8 15.40 -51.03 -13.47
C LEU A 8 14.05 -50.32 -13.29
N GLY A 9 13.09 -50.94 -12.59
CA GLY A 9 11.81 -50.30 -12.24
C GLY A 9 12.00 -49.02 -11.43
N MET A 10 12.87 -49.05 -10.41
CA MET A 10 13.19 -47.88 -9.59
C MET A 10 13.87 -46.77 -10.39
N ILE A 11 14.84 -47.12 -11.25
CA ILE A 11 15.53 -46.16 -12.13
C ILE A 11 14.54 -45.53 -13.13
N ILE A 12 13.62 -46.32 -13.70
CA ILE A 12 12.58 -45.80 -14.60
C ILE A 12 11.63 -44.87 -13.85
N THR A 13 11.16 -45.22 -12.65
CA THR A 13 10.30 -44.32 -11.85
C THR A 13 11.02 -43.03 -11.45
N LEU A 14 12.30 -43.09 -11.08
CA LEU A 14 13.11 -41.90 -10.77
C LEU A 14 13.35 -41.03 -12.01
N TYR A 15 13.52 -41.65 -13.19
CA TYR A 15 13.61 -40.94 -14.45
C TYR A 15 12.31 -40.22 -14.80
N GLN A 16 11.15 -40.83 -14.52
CA GLN A 16 9.84 -40.21 -14.75
C GLN A 16 9.53 -39.08 -13.76
N ILE A 17 10.01 -39.17 -12.51
CA ILE A 17 9.89 -38.06 -11.53
C ILE A 17 10.66 -36.81 -12.02
N GLY A 18 11.75 -36.99 -12.76
CA GLY A 18 12.51 -35.90 -13.41
C GLY A 18 12.03 -35.51 -14.82
N ARG A 19 11.00 -36.18 -15.36
CA ARG A 19 10.60 -36.09 -16.78
C ARG A 19 9.09 -35.95 -16.97
N ASN A 20 8.36 -35.43 -15.99
CA ASN A 20 7.15 -34.68 -16.32
C ASN A 20 7.59 -33.29 -16.72
N PRO A 21 7.63 -32.92 -18.03
CA PRO A 21 7.53 -31.53 -18.40
C PRO A 21 6.12 -31.11 -17.98
N ALA A 22 5.95 -30.79 -16.69
CA ALA A 22 4.79 -30.04 -16.27
C ALA A 22 4.72 -28.86 -17.24
N ASN A 23 3.59 -28.68 -17.93
CA ASN A 23 3.41 -27.66 -18.96
C ASN A 23 3.87 -26.30 -18.41
N ALA A 24 5.14 -25.97 -18.66
CA ALA A 24 5.89 -24.99 -17.89
C ALA A 24 5.68 -23.64 -18.57
N GLY A 25 4.60 -22.99 -18.17
CA GLY A 25 4.18 -21.71 -18.71
C GLY A 25 4.71 -20.52 -17.91
N MET A 26 4.16 -19.36 -18.24
CA MET A 26 4.38 -18.11 -17.52
C MET A 26 3.05 -17.64 -16.92
N CYS A 27 3.11 -17.27 -15.65
CA CYS A 27 2.03 -16.60 -14.93
C CYS A 27 2.21 -15.10 -15.05
N TRP A 28 1.15 -14.39 -15.40
CA TRP A 28 1.14 -12.97 -15.71
C TRP A 28 0.14 -12.23 -14.83
N LEU A 29 0.47 -10.99 -14.51
CA LEU A 29 -0.45 -9.99 -14.00
C LEU A 29 -1.20 -9.39 -15.20
N GLN A 30 -2.53 -9.47 -15.17
CA GLN A 30 -3.39 -8.91 -16.21
C GLN A 30 -3.85 -7.51 -15.81
N SER A 31 -3.65 -6.54 -16.69
CA SER A 31 -4.15 -5.18 -16.54
C SER A 31 -5.68 -5.11 -16.74
N GLN A 32 -6.29 -3.98 -16.38
CA GLN A 32 -7.70 -3.72 -16.63
C GLN A 32 -8.07 -3.73 -18.12
N ASP A 33 -7.11 -3.61 -19.05
CA ASP A 33 -7.35 -3.65 -20.50
C ASP A 33 -7.12 -5.04 -21.10
N GLN A 34 -7.19 -6.11 -20.29
CA GLN A 34 -7.05 -7.51 -20.72
C GLN A 34 -5.65 -7.87 -21.27
N LYS A 35 -4.71 -6.95 -21.18
CA LYS A 35 -3.31 -7.14 -21.56
C LYS A 35 -2.51 -7.74 -20.41
N CYS A 36 -1.68 -8.72 -20.73
CA CYS A 36 -0.70 -9.24 -19.78
C CYS A 36 0.48 -8.29 -19.67
N ASP A 37 0.60 -7.69 -18.50
CA ASP A 37 1.48 -6.54 -18.25
C ASP A 37 2.82 -7.00 -17.66
N MET A 38 2.78 -7.78 -16.58
CA MET A 38 3.96 -8.19 -15.82
C MET A 38 4.01 -9.70 -15.59
N VAL A 39 5.18 -10.32 -15.76
CA VAL A 39 5.37 -11.74 -15.40
C VAL A 39 5.49 -11.88 -13.88
N LEU A 40 4.64 -12.70 -13.27
CA LEU A 40 4.67 -13.04 -11.85
C LEU A 40 5.58 -14.25 -11.58
N MET A 41 5.44 -15.31 -12.38
CA MET A 41 6.16 -16.58 -12.20
C MET A 41 6.46 -17.22 -13.56
N ARG A 42 7.57 -17.96 -13.66
CA ARG A 42 7.96 -18.72 -14.86
C ARG A 42 8.14 -20.19 -14.52
N GLY A 43 7.98 -21.05 -15.52
CA GLY A 43 8.13 -22.49 -15.36
C GLY A 43 7.03 -23.09 -14.50
N VAL A 44 5.86 -22.45 -14.45
CA VAL A 44 4.74 -22.85 -13.62
C VAL A 44 3.58 -23.33 -14.49
N THR A 45 2.86 -24.31 -13.97
CA THR A 45 1.64 -24.81 -14.58
C THR A 45 0.48 -23.81 -14.43
N ARG A 46 -0.60 -24.04 -15.17
CA ARG A 46 -1.80 -23.21 -15.07
C ARG A 46 -2.42 -23.33 -13.68
N GLU A 47 -2.41 -24.53 -13.13
CA GLU A 47 -2.99 -24.88 -11.84
C GLU A 47 -2.25 -24.15 -10.72
N GLU A 48 -0.93 -24.16 -10.75
CA GLU A 48 -0.08 -23.41 -9.82
C GLU A 48 -0.29 -21.90 -9.93
N CYS A 49 -0.37 -21.35 -11.15
CA CYS A 49 -0.64 -19.93 -11.38
C CYS A 49 -2.03 -19.52 -10.86
N CYS A 50 -3.05 -20.35 -11.07
CA CYS A 50 -4.45 -20.02 -10.80
C CYS A 50 -4.96 -20.45 -9.42
N ALA A 51 -4.13 -21.07 -8.58
CA ALA A 51 -4.52 -21.54 -7.24
C ALA A 51 -4.98 -20.43 -6.29
N GLY A 52 -4.52 -19.19 -6.49
CA GLY A 52 -4.75 -18.05 -5.58
C GLY A 52 -6.15 -17.42 -5.61
N GLY A 53 -7.04 -17.80 -6.54
CA GLY A 53 -8.37 -17.19 -6.67
C GLY A 53 -8.35 -15.69 -7.00
N ARG A 54 -7.25 -15.23 -7.59
CA ARG A 54 -6.98 -13.82 -7.94
C ARG A 54 -7.49 -13.51 -9.35
N LEU A 55 -8.18 -12.38 -9.52
CA LEU A 55 -8.71 -11.95 -10.84
C LEU A 55 -7.66 -11.33 -11.75
N ASP A 56 -6.60 -10.77 -11.17
CA ASP A 56 -5.51 -10.11 -11.88
C ASP A 56 -4.47 -11.12 -12.41
N THR A 57 -4.77 -12.41 -12.42
CA THR A 57 -3.83 -13.47 -12.86
C THR A 57 -4.26 -14.10 -14.17
N ALA A 58 -3.28 -14.31 -15.04
CA ALA A 58 -3.45 -14.97 -16.34
C ALA A 58 -2.27 -15.89 -16.62
N TRP A 59 -2.49 -16.90 -17.44
CA TRP A 59 -1.48 -17.91 -17.75
C TRP A 59 -1.25 -18.04 -19.26
N PHE A 60 0.01 -18.32 -19.63
CA PHE A 60 0.45 -18.56 -20.99
C PHE A 60 1.33 -19.81 -21.05
N ASN A 61 1.09 -20.69 -22.02
CA ASN A 61 1.70 -22.03 -22.07
C ASN A 61 3.15 -22.06 -22.59
N THR A 62 3.64 -20.98 -23.19
CA THR A 62 4.98 -20.93 -23.77
C THR A 62 5.91 -20.13 -22.88
N SER A 63 7.05 -20.71 -22.53
CA SER A 63 8.17 -20.01 -21.92
C SER A 63 8.92 -19.20 -22.99
N LEU A 64 8.57 -17.93 -23.16
CA LEU A 64 9.29 -17.03 -24.06
C LEU A 64 10.65 -16.67 -23.44
N PRO A 65 11.73 -16.53 -24.24
CA PRO A 65 13.03 -16.11 -23.73
C PRO A 65 12.98 -14.65 -23.25
N MET A 66 13.79 -14.31 -22.25
CA MET A 66 13.75 -13.02 -21.53
C MET A 66 13.76 -11.76 -22.42
N ASN A 67 14.48 -11.82 -23.55
CA ASN A 67 14.59 -10.74 -24.53
C ASN A 67 13.29 -10.49 -25.31
N GLU A 68 12.51 -11.52 -25.58
CA GLU A 68 11.22 -11.47 -26.29
C GLU A 68 10.06 -11.10 -25.36
N VAL A 69 10.11 -11.57 -24.11
CA VAL A 69 9.03 -11.39 -23.11
C VAL A 69 8.75 -9.91 -22.83
N SER A 70 9.80 -9.11 -22.65
CA SER A 70 9.66 -7.69 -22.30
C SER A 70 9.00 -6.92 -23.44
N LEU A 71 9.48 -7.08 -24.68
CA LEU A 71 8.94 -6.37 -25.84
C LEU A 71 7.50 -6.79 -26.14
N LEU A 72 7.22 -8.09 -26.16
CA LEU A 72 5.88 -8.61 -26.49
C LEU A 72 4.84 -8.29 -25.40
N GLY A 73 5.26 -8.27 -24.13
CA GLY A 73 4.44 -7.81 -23.00
C GLY A 73 4.07 -6.34 -23.15
N PHE A 74 5.05 -5.46 -23.40
CA PHE A 74 4.80 -4.02 -23.61
C PHE A 74 3.99 -3.71 -24.87
N LEU A 75 4.09 -4.52 -25.93
CA LEU A 75 3.28 -4.35 -27.14
C LEU A 75 1.87 -4.96 -27.01
N GLY A 76 1.63 -5.80 -26.00
CA GLY A 76 0.32 -6.45 -25.79
C GLY A 76 0.03 -7.58 -26.77
N ILE A 77 1.08 -8.14 -27.36
CA ILE A 77 1.00 -9.23 -28.35
C ILE A 77 0.91 -10.60 -27.64
N VAL A 78 1.31 -10.67 -26.36
CA VAL A 78 1.19 -11.91 -25.57
C VAL A 78 -0.28 -12.20 -25.27
N ALA A 79 -0.86 -13.14 -26.02
CA ALA A 79 -2.19 -13.68 -25.77
C ALA A 79 -2.15 -14.62 -24.55
N CYS A 80 -2.54 -14.09 -23.39
CA CYS A 80 -2.67 -14.86 -22.16
C CYS A 80 -4.13 -15.23 -21.88
N LYS A 81 -4.35 -16.36 -21.21
CA LYS A 81 -5.68 -16.79 -20.78
C LYS A 81 -5.92 -16.39 -19.33
N PRO A 82 -7.01 -15.68 -18.99
CA PRO A 82 -7.30 -15.35 -17.60
C PRO A 82 -7.50 -16.64 -16.78
N CYS A 83 -7.10 -16.58 -15.51
CA CYS A 83 -7.32 -17.68 -14.57
C CYS A 83 -8.79 -17.83 -14.19
N LYS A 84 -9.53 -16.72 -14.17
CA LYS A 84 -10.94 -16.67 -13.79
C LYS A 84 -11.74 -15.89 -14.84
N ASP A 85 -12.79 -16.53 -15.33
CA ASP A 85 -13.77 -16.03 -16.29
C ASP A 85 -15.12 -15.74 -15.63
N THR A 86 -15.33 -16.21 -14.40
CA THR A 86 -16.51 -15.95 -13.57
C THR A 86 -16.12 -15.48 -12.17
N CYS A 87 -17.11 -15.08 -11.37
CA CYS A 87 -16.91 -14.73 -9.96
C CYS A 87 -16.77 -15.96 -9.03
N GLU A 88 -16.79 -17.18 -9.56
CA GLU A 88 -16.75 -18.40 -8.77
C GLU A 88 -15.35 -18.66 -8.18
N GLY A 89 -15.29 -18.78 -6.85
CA GLY A 89 -14.03 -18.99 -6.12
C GLY A 89 -13.08 -17.79 -6.15
N VAL A 90 -13.59 -16.60 -6.45
CA VAL A 90 -12.80 -15.35 -6.47
C VAL A 90 -12.72 -14.74 -5.08
N LYS A 91 -11.51 -14.35 -4.67
CA LYS A 91 -11.26 -13.67 -3.38
C LYS A 91 -10.88 -12.21 -3.62
N CYS A 92 -11.83 -11.30 -3.40
CA CYS A 92 -11.57 -9.86 -3.44
C CYS A 92 -11.00 -9.35 -2.11
N SER A 93 -10.28 -8.24 -2.15
CA SER A 93 -9.86 -7.52 -0.95
C SER A 93 -11.06 -7.05 -0.11
N PRO A 94 -10.88 -6.81 1.21
CA PRO A 94 -11.95 -6.31 2.08
C PRO A 94 -12.65 -5.06 1.50
N GLY A 95 -13.98 -5.00 1.63
CA GLY A 95 -14.79 -3.90 1.09
C GLY A 95 -15.00 -3.92 -0.43
N LYS A 96 -14.51 -4.97 -1.12
CA LYS A 96 -14.77 -5.22 -2.55
C LYS A 96 -15.57 -6.51 -2.73
N VAL A 97 -16.44 -6.51 -3.74
CA VAL A 97 -17.25 -7.66 -4.14
C VAL A 97 -17.00 -7.97 -5.61
N CYS A 98 -17.02 -9.26 -5.97
CA CYS A 98 -16.91 -9.65 -7.36
C CYS A 98 -18.24 -9.38 -8.08
N LYS A 99 -18.18 -8.66 -9.21
CA LYS A 99 -19.30 -8.48 -10.13
C LYS A 99 -18.87 -8.73 -11.57
N MET A 100 -19.78 -9.30 -12.36
CA MET A 100 -19.58 -9.40 -13.81
C MET A 100 -19.83 -8.03 -14.45
N LYS A 101 -18.82 -7.49 -15.13
CA LYS A 101 -18.89 -6.23 -15.88
C LYS A 101 -18.32 -6.46 -17.27
N MET A 102 -19.07 -6.12 -18.32
CA MET A 102 -18.65 -6.33 -19.72
C MET A 102 -18.21 -7.77 -19.98
N GLY A 103 -18.94 -8.76 -19.44
CA GLY A 103 -18.64 -10.18 -19.63
C GLY A 103 -17.45 -10.73 -18.83
N ARG A 104 -16.81 -9.93 -17.95
CA ARG A 104 -15.67 -10.38 -17.13
C ARG A 104 -15.86 -10.14 -15.63
N PRO A 105 -15.27 -10.98 -14.77
CA PRO A 105 -15.33 -10.78 -13.32
C PRO A 105 -14.42 -9.61 -12.91
N GLN A 106 -14.93 -8.71 -12.08
CA GLN A 106 -14.17 -7.59 -11.54
C GLN A 106 -14.48 -7.40 -10.06
N CYS A 107 -13.44 -7.20 -9.24
CA CYS A 107 -13.59 -6.79 -7.85
C CYS A 107 -13.91 -5.29 -7.80
N VAL A 108 -15.15 -4.95 -7.49
CA VAL A 108 -15.62 -3.57 -7.38
C VAL A 108 -15.84 -3.18 -5.93
N CYS A 109 -15.58 -1.92 -5.60
CA CYS A 109 -15.88 -1.38 -4.27
C CYS A 109 -17.37 -1.47 -3.96
N SER A 110 -17.68 -1.97 -2.77
CA SER A 110 -19.04 -2.05 -2.24
C SER A 110 -18.97 -1.92 -0.72
N PRO A 111 -18.69 -0.69 -0.21
CA PRO A 111 -18.73 -0.44 1.23
C PRO A 111 -20.13 -0.73 1.78
N ASP A 112 -20.21 -1.18 3.03
CA ASP A 112 -21.49 -1.30 3.72
C ASP A 112 -22.02 0.10 4.05
N CYS A 113 -23.19 0.40 3.50
CA CYS A 113 -23.86 1.69 3.68
C CYS A 113 -25.26 1.54 4.26
N SER A 114 -25.58 0.38 4.85
CA SER A 114 -26.93 0.07 5.35
C SER A 114 -27.34 0.97 6.51
N HIS A 115 -26.37 1.35 7.36
CA HIS A 115 -26.58 2.20 8.53
C HIS A 115 -26.23 3.67 8.29
N ILE A 116 -25.87 4.05 7.06
CA ILE A 116 -25.37 5.39 6.74
C ILE A 116 -26.49 6.25 6.16
N SER A 117 -26.71 7.43 6.74
CA SER A 117 -27.66 8.41 6.22
C SER A 117 -27.18 8.97 4.87
N ARG A 118 -27.92 8.68 3.79
CA ARG A 118 -27.64 9.20 2.43
C ARG A 118 -28.13 10.63 2.17
N LYS A 119 -28.66 11.31 3.19
CA LYS A 119 -29.27 12.66 3.04
C LYS A 119 -28.34 13.81 3.39
N HIS A 120 -27.23 13.54 4.08
CA HIS A 120 -26.37 14.58 4.64
C HIS A 120 -25.00 14.55 3.96
N ALA A 121 -24.63 15.69 3.37
CA ALA A 121 -23.28 15.88 2.83
C ALA A 121 -22.24 15.81 3.94
N VAL A 122 -21.01 15.45 3.58
CA VAL A 122 -19.86 15.41 4.50
C VAL A 122 -18.64 16.08 3.87
N CYS A 123 -17.78 16.67 4.69
CA CYS A 123 -16.49 17.19 4.26
C CYS A 123 -15.39 16.15 4.54
N GLY A 124 -14.66 15.75 3.52
CA GLY A 124 -13.55 14.79 3.63
C GLY A 124 -12.25 15.43 4.12
N SER A 125 -11.31 14.61 4.59
CA SER A 125 -9.95 15.00 4.98
C SER A 125 -9.10 15.55 3.82
N ASP A 126 -9.54 15.29 2.59
CA ASP A 126 -9.02 15.88 1.35
C ASP A 126 -9.58 17.29 1.06
N GLY A 127 -10.43 17.83 1.95
CA GLY A 127 -11.08 19.14 1.78
C GLY A 127 -12.18 19.14 0.70
N LYS A 128 -12.62 17.95 0.24
CA LYS A 128 -13.68 17.81 -0.77
C LYS A 128 -15.02 17.49 -0.11
N SER A 129 -16.09 18.08 -0.65
CA SER A 129 -17.46 17.76 -0.23
C SER A 129 -17.94 16.49 -0.93
N TYR A 130 -18.45 15.54 -0.14
CA TYR A 130 -19.10 14.32 -0.62
C TYR A 130 -20.61 14.41 -0.37
N LYS A 131 -21.42 13.91 -1.31
CA LYS A 131 -22.90 13.99 -1.22
C LYS A 131 -23.46 13.31 0.03
N ASP A 132 -22.78 12.27 0.48
CA ASP A 132 -23.08 11.48 1.66
C ASP A 132 -21.80 10.73 2.09
N GLU A 133 -21.80 10.22 3.33
CA GLU A 133 -20.70 9.45 3.89
C GLU A 133 -20.44 8.14 3.11
N CYS A 134 -21.47 7.49 2.54
CA CYS A 134 -21.30 6.29 1.73
C CYS A 134 -20.44 6.56 0.47
N THR A 135 -20.58 7.74 -0.13
CA THR A 135 -19.81 8.18 -1.29
C THR A 135 -18.36 8.46 -0.93
N LEU A 136 -18.12 8.99 0.27
CA LEU A 136 -16.77 9.13 0.82
C LEU A 136 -16.13 7.76 1.03
N LEU A 137 -16.85 6.79 1.61
CA LEU A 137 -16.35 5.42 1.77
C LEU A 137 -16.07 4.72 0.42
N MET A 138 -16.89 5.01 -0.59
CA MET A 138 -16.64 4.52 -1.95
C MET A 138 -15.34 5.09 -2.52
N ALA A 139 -15.13 6.41 -2.38
CA ALA A 139 -13.88 7.05 -2.79
C ALA A 139 -12.67 6.52 -2.01
N ARG A 140 -12.84 6.28 -0.70
CA ARG A 140 -11.83 5.64 0.15
C ARG A 140 -11.39 4.30 -0.43
N CYS A 141 -12.35 3.43 -0.77
CA CYS A 141 -12.08 2.11 -1.34
C CYS A 141 -11.43 2.16 -2.74
N MET A 142 -11.73 3.18 -3.55
CA MET A 142 -11.22 3.28 -4.92
C MET A 142 -9.74 3.68 -5.01
N GLY A 143 -9.23 4.45 -4.05
CA GLY A 143 -7.82 4.89 -4.09
C GLY A 143 -7.40 5.89 -3.03
N HIS A 144 -8.22 6.14 -2.00
CA HIS A 144 -7.92 7.11 -0.96
C HIS A 144 -8.03 6.45 0.44
N PRO A 145 -7.11 5.53 0.79
CA PRO A 145 -7.25 4.72 2.02
C PRO A 145 -7.35 5.57 3.30
N ASP A 146 -6.69 6.73 3.34
CA ASP A 146 -6.66 7.65 4.48
C ASP A 146 -7.77 8.73 4.45
N LEU A 147 -8.72 8.62 3.52
CA LEU A 147 -9.80 9.58 3.38
C LEU A 147 -10.80 9.40 4.52
N GLU A 148 -11.00 10.41 5.37
CA GLU A 148 -11.90 10.36 6.51
C GLU A 148 -12.90 11.51 6.49
N VAL A 149 -14.01 11.37 7.21
CA VAL A 149 -14.94 12.48 7.44
C VAL A 149 -14.30 13.44 8.43
N MET A 150 -14.08 14.70 8.04
CA MET A 150 -13.66 15.75 8.96
C MET A 150 -14.81 16.33 9.76
N TYR A 151 -15.93 16.65 9.08
CA TYR A 151 -17.13 17.18 9.70
C TYR A 151 -18.37 16.96 8.82
N GLN A 152 -19.53 17.01 9.47
CA GLN A 152 -20.85 16.92 8.81
C GLN A 152 -21.17 18.21 8.04
N GLY A 153 -21.85 18.08 6.90
CA GLY A 153 -22.12 19.16 5.96
C GLY A 153 -21.05 19.30 4.87
N GLY A 154 -21.33 20.14 3.87
CA GLY A 154 -20.37 20.44 2.80
C GLY A 154 -19.14 21.20 3.32
N CYS A 155 -18.00 21.02 2.64
CA CYS A 155 -16.80 21.77 2.96
C CYS A 155 -17.01 23.27 2.77
N LYS A 156 -16.58 24.05 3.76
CA LYS A 156 -16.57 25.52 3.67
C LYS A 156 -15.51 25.92 2.65
N SER A 157 -15.91 26.51 1.53
CA SER A 157 -14.97 27.04 0.55
C SER A 157 -14.11 28.12 1.22
N LYS A 158 -12.81 27.86 1.41
CA LYS A 158 -11.85 28.94 1.65
C LYS A 158 -11.51 29.64 0.33
N PHE A 159 -12.52 30.09 -0.41
CA PHE A 159 -12.39 31.02 -1.54
C PHE A 159 -13.79 31.51 -1.98
N THR A 160 -14.50 32.18 -1.08
CA THR A 160 -14.86 33.55 -1.47
C THR A 160 -13.62 34.34 -1.07
N ARG A 161 -12.99 35.10 -1.98
CA ARG A 161 -12.23 36.24 -1.49
C ARG A 161 -13.16 36.92 -0.48
N PRO A 162 -12.75 37.24 0.75
CA PRO A 162 -13.42 38.35 1.40
C PRO A 162 -13.35 39.46 0.37
N GLY A 163 -14.49 39.83 -0.23
CA GLY A 163 -14.61 41.19 -0.74
C GLY A 163 -14.11 42.09 0.40
N PRO A 164 -13.43 43.22 0.09
CA PRO A 164 -12.92 44.10 1.14
C PRO A 164 -13.99 44.22 2.21
N ILE A 165 -13.61 43.86 3.44
CA ILE A 165 -14.47 44.00 4.61
C ILE A 165 -14.66 45.51 4.69
N VAL A 166 -15.70 46.03 4.06
CA VAL A 166 -16.10 47.41 4.28
C VAL A 166 -16.66 47.36 5.70
N PRO A 167 -16.01 47.97 6.69
CA PRO A 167 -16.64 48.09 7.99
C PRO A 167 -17.95 48.82 7.75
N LYS A 168 -19.08 48.20 8.12
CA LYS A 168 -20.35 48.92 8.22
C LYS A 168 -20.15 49.95 9.31
N SER A 169 -19.78 51.15 8.89
CA SER A 169 -19.81 52.34 9.72
C SER A 169 -21.27 52.61 10.10
N GLY A 170 -21.51 52.79 11.38
CA GLY A 170 -22.74 53.42 11.87
C GLY A 170 -23.51 52.58 12.89
N PHE A 171 -23.65 53.18 14.08
CA PHE A 171 -24.61 52.88 15.13
C PHE A 171 -24.31 51.67 16.02
N PHE A 172 -23.51 51.87 17.07
CA PHE A 172 -24.00 51.72 18.45
C PHE A 172 -23.15 52.60 19.38
N THR A 173 -23.83 53.36 20.22
CA THR A 173 -23.30 54.51 20.96
C THR A 173 -22.43 54.13 22.15
N ASP A 174 -21.45 55.00 22.37
CA ASP A 174 -20.46 55.10 23.45
C ASP A 174 -21.10 55.35 24.84
N ALA A 175 -21.97 54.45 25.30
CA ALA A 175 -22.62 54.52 26.61
C ALA A 175 -22.53 53.22 27.42
N PHE A 176 -22.17 52.10 26.81
CA PHE A 176 -22.16 50.79 27.49
C PHE A 176 -20.83 50.49 28.21
N LEU A 177 -19.70 50.95 27.67
CA LEU A 177 -18.36 50.69 28.23
C LEU A 177 -18.06 51.46 29.53
N ARG A 178 -18.78 52.57 29.80
CA ARG A 178 -18.66 53.31 31.07
C ARG A 178 -19.35 52.62 32.25
N ARG A 179 -20.19 51.60 32.04
CA ARG A 179 -20.98 50.97 33.11
C ARG A 179 -20.35 49.72 33.73
N VAL A 180 -19.31 49.14 33.11
CA VAL A 180 -18.63 47.95 33.64
C VAL A 180 -17.40 48.30 34.51
N LEU A 181 -16.84 49.51 34.37
CA LEU A 181 -15.60 49.92 35.06
C LEU A 181 -15.76 50.54 36.46
N LEU A 182 -16.93 50.46 37.10
CA LEU A 182 -17.16 51.17 38.38
C LEU A 182 -17.74 50.34 39.54
N GLN A 183 -17.51 49.02 39.63
CA GLN A 183 -18.05 48.27 40.79
C GLN A 183 -17.16 47.31 41.57
N ARG A 184 -15.85 47.19 41.36
CA ARG A 184 -15.01 46.51 42.36
C ARG A 184 -13.65 47.18 42.56
N GLY A 185 -13.65 48.20 43.42
CA GLY A 185 -12.45 48.62 44.14
C GLY A 185 -12.24 47.73 45.35
N VAL A 186 -11.10 47.03 45.41
CA VAL A 186 -10.41 46.72 46.67
C VAL A 186 -8.92 46.85 46.40
N SER A 187 -8.30 47.73 47.18
CA SER A 187 -6.89 48.09 47.21
C SER A 187 -6.08 47.07 48.01
N GLY A 188 -4.85 46.76 47.58
CA GLY A 188 -3.88 45.97 48.34
C GLY A 188 -2.71 45.46 47.48
N TYR A 189 -1.66 46.27 47.34
CA TYR A 189 -0.31 45.94 46.88
C TYR A 189 0.69 46.36 48.01
N PRO A 190 2.01 46.04 48.00
CA PRO A 190 2.81 45.29 47.00
C PRO A 190 3.86 44.32 47.60
N HIS A 191 4.58 43.58 46.72
CA HIS A 191 6.05 43.35 46.64
C HIS A 191 6.27 42.27 45.54
N LEU A 192 6.54 42.60 44.26
CA LEU A 192 7.83 42.92 43.58
C LEU A 192 8.93 41.85 43.81
N CYS A 193 9.69 41.30 42.85
CA CYS A 193 10.25 41.69 41.53
C CYS A 193 10.64 40.36 40.80
N ASP A 194 10.90 40.19 39.49
CA ASP A 194 11.23 41.11 38.42
C ASP A 194 11.11 40.38 37.05
N ARG A 195 10.83 41.15 35.99
CA ARG A 195 11.22 40.82 34.61
C ARG A 195 12.47 41.65 34.30
N PRO A 196 13.22 41.28 33.25
CA PRO A 196 13.41 42.30 32.23
C PRO A 196 13.15 41.76 30.83
N ASP A 197 12.36 42.53 30.10
CA ASP A 197 12.32 42.49 28.64
C ASP A 197 13.49 43.34 28.13
N GLN A 198 14.33 42.78 27.27
CA GLN A 198 15.17 43.62 26.42
C GLN A 198 15.21 43.03 25.02
N GLN A 199 14.49 43.72 24.13
CA GLN A 199 14.61 43.66 22.68
C GLN A 199 16.07 43.51 22.27
N ARG A 200 16.37 42.42 21.56
CA ARG A 200 17.59 42.28 20.77
C ARG A 200 17.18 42.34 19.29
N PRO A 201 17.79 43.21 18.47
CA PRO A 201 17.44 43.34 17.06
C PRO A 201 17.73 42.03 16.32
N LEU A 202 16.86 41.70 15.35
CA LEU A 202 17.10 40.65 14.37
C LEU A 202 18.43 40.93 13.66
N ARG A 203 19.47 40.14 13.95
CA ARG A 203 20.68 40.09 13.12
C ARG A 203 20.26 39.55 11.75
N ARG A 204 20.49 40.35 10.70
CA ARG A 204 20.52 39.86 9.32
C ARG A 204 21.52 38.70 9.26
N VAL A 205 21.05 37.55 8.80
CA VAL A 205 21.94 36.47 8.35
C VAL A 205 22.59 36.96 7.05
N PRO A 206 23.92 37.02 6.94
CA PRO A 206 24.55 37.24 5.65
C PRO A 206 24.34 36.00 4.79
N HIS A 207 23.77 36.18 3.59
CA HIS A 207 23.87 35.18 2.54
C HIS A 207 25.36 35.11 2.13
N GLY A 208 26.04 34.05 2.55
CA GLY A 208 27.36 33.70 2.02
C GLY A 208 27.24 33.34 0.53
N PRO A 209 28.26 33.62 -0.29
CA PRO A 209 28.23 33.32 -1.72
C PRO A 209 28.16 31.80 -1.97
N LEU A 210 27.46 31.43 -3.05
CA LEU A 210 27.34 30.06 -3.55
C LEU A 210 28.71 29.37 -3.64
N PRO A 211 28.82 28.09 -3.24
CA PRO A 211 30.03 27.33 -3.49
C PRO A 211 30.20 27.11 -5.00
N ARG A 212 31.35 27.51 -5.53
CA ARG A 212 31.79 27.17 -6.90
C ARG A 212 32.03 25.66 -7.01
N PRO A 213 31.83 25.07 -8.21
CA PRO A 213 32.11 23.67 -8.45
C PRO A 213 33.62 23.42 -8.35
N HIS A 214 34.05 22.60 -7.39
CA HIS A 214 35.43 22.16 -7.32
C HIS A 214 35.69 21.04 -8.35
N ALA A 215 36.76 21.25 -9.10
CA ALA A 215 37.30 20.36 -10.10
C ALA A 215 37.63 18.97 -9.52
N VAL A 216 37.36 17.95 -10.33
CA VAL A 216 37.82 16.58 -10.15
C VAL A 216 39.34 16.58 -10.12
N ARG A 217 39.93 16.32 -8.94
CA ARG A 217 41.36 16.05 -8.80
C ARG A 217 41.55 14.56 -8.61
N THR A 218 41.99 13.91 -9.68
CA THR A 218 42.56 12.57 -9.65
C THR A 218 43.68 12.52 -8.61
N SER A 219 43.56 11.60 -7.66
CA SER A 219 44.65 11.27 -6.73
C SER A 219 44.90 9.78 -6.76
N HIS A 220 46.13 9.46 -7.18
CA HIS A 220 46.71 8.13 -7.28
C HIS A 220 46.76 7.41 -5.92
N LEU A 221 46.47 6.11 -5.98
CA LEU A 221 47.03 4.99 -5.21
C LEU A 221 47.47 5.22 -3.75
N ARG A 222 46.73 4.60 -2.82
CA ARG A 222 47.31 3.71 -1.79
C ARG A 222 46.36 2.53 -1.53
N GLN A 223 46.74 1.35 -2.05
CA GLN A 223 46.12 0.07 -1.68
C GLN A 223 46.29 -0.15 -0.17
N ARG A 224 45.18 -0.12 0.56
CA ARG A 224 45.09 -0.72 1.89
C ARG A 224 44.49 -2.10 1.72
N GLN A 225 45.35 -3.13 1.65
CA GLN A 225 44.93 -4.51 1.83
C GLN A 225 44.25 -4.61 3.21
N ARG A 226 42.92 -4.75 3.21
CA ARG A 226 42.22 -5.25 4.40
C ARG A 226 42.40 -6.76 4.39
N HIS A 227 43.17 -7.27 5.34
CA HIS A 227 43.19 -8.68 5.67
C HIS A 227 41.75 -9.14 5.95
N LEU A 228 41.31 -10.12 5.17
CA LEU A 228 40.07 -10.86 5.37
C LEU A 228 40.27 -11.78 6.59
N PRO A 229 39.41 -11.76 7.62
CA PRO A 229 39.50 -12.75 8.70
C PRO A 229 39.12 -14.12 8.14
N GLN A 230 40.04 -15.07 8.24
CA GLN A 230 39.79 -16.47 7.90
C GLN A 230 38.68 -17.01 8.81
N ARG A 231 37.61 -17.53 8.21
CA ARG A 231 36.60 -18.32 8.92
C ARG A 231 37.23 -19.64 9.35
N LEU A 232 37.27 -19.90 10.66
CA LEU A 232 37.56 -21.22 11.22
C LEU A 232 36.54 -22.25 10.70
N PRO A 233 36.96 -23.50 10.41
CA PRO A 233 36.05 -24.60 10.12
C PRO A 233 35.34 -25.05 11.42
N LEU A 234 34.01 -25.15 11.35
CA LEU A 234 33.17 -25.70 12.42
C LEU A 234 33.36 -27.22 12.51
N ALA A 235 33.58 -27.72 13.74
CA ALA A 235 33.65 -29.14 14.06
C ALA A 235 32.28 -29.83 13.93
N PRO A 236 32.24 -31.14 13.61
CA PRO A 236 30.99 -31.90 13.52
C PRO A 236 30.63 -32.53 14.87
N GLY A 237 29.38 -32.36 15.29
CA GLY A 237 28.79 -33.16 16.35
C GLY A 237 28.07 -32.33 17.39
N ASP A 238 26.78 -32.10 17.18
CA ASP A 238 25.83 -31.97 18.27
C ASP A 238 24.48 -32.57 17.86
N LEU A 239 23.95 -33.36 18.78
CA LEU A 239 22.77 -34.20 18.63
C LEU A 239 21.49 -33.40 18.38
N LEU A 240 20.74 -33.79 17.36
CA LEU A 240 19.34 -33.37 17.19
C LEU A 240 18.46 -33.95 18.31
N PRO A 241 17.65 -33.13 19.01
CA PRO A 241 16.55 -33.64 19.80
C PRO A 241 15.39 -34.06 18.89
N ARG A 242 14.84 -35.25 19.16
CA ARG A 242 13.73 -35.90 18.42
C ARG A 242 12.48 -34.99 18.34
N PRO A 243 11.73 -35.01 17.22
CA PRO A 243 10.43 -34.38 17.17
C PRO A 243 9.39 -35.16 17.99
N LEU A 244 8.66 -34.42 18.83
CA LEU A 244 7.50 -34.89 19.57
C LEU A 244 6.40 -35.35 18.61
N HIS A 245 5.86 -36.54 18.87
CA HIS A 245 4.72 -37.14 18.19
C HIS A 245 3.49 -36.21 18.22
N TRP A 246 2.99 -35.84 17.04
CA TRP A 246 1.65 -35.28 16.88
C TRP A 246 0.63 -36.42 16.97
N ARG A 247 -0.24 -36.39 17.99
CA ARG A 247 -1.44 -37.23 18.06
C ARG A 247 -2.52 -36.67 17.12
N PRO A 248 -3.23 -37.51 16.35
CA PRO A 248 -4.41 -37.08 15.59
C PRO A 248 -5.62 -36.83 16.52
N PRO A 249 -6.53 -35.90 16.18
CA PRO A 249 -7.77 -35.69 16.93
C PRO A 249 -8.78 -36.80 16.69
N LEU A 250 -9.50 -37.15 17.75
CA LEU A 250 -10.61 -38.12 17.80
C LEU A 250 -11.76 -37.68 16.88
N ARG A 251 -12.30 -38.63 16.11
CA ARG A 251 -13.56 -38.49 15.37
C ARG A 251 -14.74 -38.43 16.34
N PRO A 252 -15.77 -37.60 16.10
CA PRO A 252 -17.06 -37.73 16.76
C PRO A 252 -17.82 -38.95 16.23
N LEU A 253 -18.46 -39.70 17.13
CA LEU A 253 -19.51 -40.66 16.79
C LEU A 253 -20.71 -39.90 16.19
N GLN A 254 -21.17 -40.34 15.01
CA GLN A 254 -22.52 -40.04 14.53
C GLN A 254 -23.43 -41.21 14.90
N GLN A 255 -24.47 -40.89 15.66
CA GLN A 255 -25.73 -41.64 15.71
C GLN A 255 -26.49 -41.46 14.40
#